data_AF-A0ABD6HEU0-F1
#
_entry.id   AF-A0ABD6HEU0-F1
#
_cell.length_a   1.000
_cell.length_b   1.000
_cell.length_c   1.000
_cell.angle_alpha   90.00
_cell.angle_beta   90.00
_cell.angle_gamma   90.00
#
_symmetry.space_group_name_H-M   'P 1'
#
loop_
_entity.id
_entity.type
_entity.pdbx_description
1 polymer ?
#
loop_
_entity_poly.entity_id
_entity_poly.type
_entity_poly.pdbx_seq_one_letter_code
_entity_poly.pdbx_strand_id
1 'polypeptide(L)' 'MKYFLLFLILGLASCQTSDQLATSKGPVFPLNVGRWQPTQSDLQLTNAGEANDRL' A
#
# COMPACT_ATOMS: atom_id res chain seq x y z
N MET A 1 -12.13 -27.38 -27.89
CA MET A 1 -10.96 -26.49 -27.92
C MET A 1 -9.85 -27.06 -27.04
N LYS A 2 -8.94 -27.90 -27.57
CA LYS A 2 -7.98 -28.67 -26.76
C LYS A 2 -6.83 -27.81 -26.17
N TYR A 3 -6.56 -26.65 -26.77
CA TYR A 3 -5.45 -25.77 -26.38
C TYR A 3 -5.90 -24.46 -25.72
N PHE A 4 -7.20 -24.27 -25.49
CA PHE A 4 -7.73 -23.04 -24.89
C PHE A 4 -7.10 -22.74 -23.52
N LEU A 5 -6.91 -23.79 -22.72
CA LEU A 5 -6.28 -23.71 -21.41
C LEU A 5 -4.82 -23.25 -21.49
N LEU A 6 -4.10 -23.61 -22.56
CA LEU A 6 -2.73 -23.14 -22.78
C LEU A 6 -2.71 -21.64 -23.09
N PHE A 7 -3.60 -21.17 -23.96
CA PHE A 7 -3.70 -19.74 -24.26
C PHE A 7 -4.10 -18.91 -23.04
N LEU A 8 -4.98 -19.44 -22.18
CA LEU A 8 -5.36 -18.79 -20.92
C LEU A 8 -4.15 -18.64 -19.97
N ILE A 9 -3.36 -19.70 -19.80
CA ILE A 9 -2.16 -19.69 -18.95
C ILE A 9 -1.11 -18.71 -19.48
N LEU A 10 -0.88 -18.68 -20.81
CA LEU A 10 0.04 -17.72 -21.41
C LEU A 10 -0.42 -16.26 -21.19
N GLY A 11 -1.73 -15.98 -21.32
CA GLY A 11 -2.28 -14.65 -21.07
C GLY A 11 -2.11 -14.21 -19.60
N LEU A 12 -2.41 -15.10 -18.66
CA LEU A 12 -2.23 -14.84 -17.23
C LEU A 12 -0.76 -14.58 -16.86
N ALA A 13 0.17 -15.39 -17.40
CA ALA A 13 1.60 -15.21 -17.16
C ALA A 13 2.13 -13.88 -17.73
N SER A 14 1.57 -13.38 -18.84
CA SER A 14 1.94 -12.08 -19.41
C SER A 14 1.43 -10.88 -18.61
N CYS A 15 0.48 -11.07 -17.70
CA CYS A 15 -0.07 -10.01 -16.85
C CYS A 15 0.73 -9.80 -15.56
N GLN A 16 1.78 -10.60 -15.32
CA GLN A 16 2.67 -10.34 -14.19
C GLN A 16 3.44 -9.04 -14.46
N THR A 17 3.23 -8.04 -13.61
CA THR A 17 4.11 -6.88 -13.56
C THR A 17 5.25 -7.21 -12.61
N SER A 18 6.48 -7.16 -13.12
CA SER A 18 7.70 -7.17 -12.30
C SER A 18 8.16 -5.76 -11.96
N ASP A 19 7.33 -4.75 -12.26
CA ASP A 19 7.71 -3.37 -12.01
C ASP A 19 7.84 -3.20 -10.49
N GLN A 20 9.04 -2.84 -10.08
CA GLN A 20 9.30 -2.49 -8.70
C GLN A 20 8.40 -1.29 -8.37
N LEU A 21 7.63 -1.39 -7.28
CA LEU A 21 6.86 -0.26 -6.76
C LEU A 21 7.77 0.97 -6.68
N ALA A 22 7.26 2.09 -7.19
CA ALA A 22 7.99 3.35 -7.14
C ALA A 22 8.37 3.66 -5.68
N THR A 23 9.67 3.67 -5.41
CA THR A 23 10.20 4.14 -4.13
C THR A 23 10.18 5.64 -4.12
N SER A 24 9.67 6.24 -3.04
CA SER A 24 9.79 7.68 -2.83
C SER A 24 11.28 8.06 -2.82
N LYS A 25 11.65 8.99 -3.69
CA LYS A 25 13.01 9.56 -3.76
C LYS A 25 12.92 11.04 -3.42
N GLY A 26 13.96 11.55 -2.77
CA GLY A 26 14.07 12.95 -2.38
C GLY A 26 14.05 13.16 -0.87
N PRO A 27 14.34 14.39 -0.43
CA PRO A 27 14.29 14.73 0.98
C PRO A 27 12.84 14.67 1.49
N VAL A 28 12.67 14.18 2.71
CA VAL A 28 11.41 14.33 3.44
C VAL A 28 11.22 15.82 3.69
N PHE A 29 10.23 16.43 3.04
CA PHE A 29 9.86 17.82 3.33
C PHE A 29 8.88 17.80 4.49
N PRO A 30 9.28 18.28 5.68
CA PRO A 30 8.39 18.23 6.82
C PRO A 30 7.28 19.28 6.61
N LEU A 31 6.08 18.79 6.30
CA LEU A 31 4.92 19.65 6.13
C LEU A 31 4.53 20.23 7.50
N ASN A 32 4.36 21.56 7.57
CA ASN A 32 3.78 22.25 8.73
C ASN A 32 4.53 22.02 10.05
N VAL A 33 5.88 22.03 10.03
CA VAL A 33 6.71 22.01 11.25
C VAL A 33 6.23 23.08 12.23
N GLY A 34 5.90 22.68 13.46
CA GLY A 34 5.44 23.59 14.52
C GLY A 34 4.02 24.15 14.33
N ARG A 35 3.29 23.74 13.28
CA ARG A 35 1.90 24.13 13.02
C ARG A 35 0.90 22.99 13.20
N TRP A 36 1.38 21.74 13.24
CA TRP A 36 0.57 20.61 13.69
C TRP A 36 0.38 20.68 15.20
N GLN A 37 -0.82 21.07 15.62
CA GLN A 37 -1.31 20.85 16.97
C GLN A 37 -2.26 19.65 16.89
N PRO A 38 -1.97 18.50 17.53
CA PRO A 38 -2.94 17.41 17.58
C PRO A 38 -4.22 17.94 18.21
N THR A 39 -5.34 17.80 17.51
CA THR A 39 -6.64 18.13 18.07
C THR A 39 -7.05 16.98 18.99
N GLN A 40 -7.86 17.27 20.02
CA GLN A 40 -8.31 16.22 20.95
C GLN A 40 -9.10 15.10 20.24
N SER A 41 -9.67 15.38 19.06
CA SER A 41 -10.29 14.41 18.16
C SER A 41 -9.30 13.44 17.51
N ASP A 42 -8.06 13.83 17.25
CA ASP A 42 -7.03 12.95 16.66
C ASP A 42 -6.56 11.88 17.65
N LEU A 43 -6.68 12.17 18.96
CA LEU A 43 -6.38 11.26 20.07
C LEU A 43 -7.58 10.39 20.44
N GLN A 44 -8.76 10.61 19.85
CA GLN A 44 -9.88 9.71 20.06
C GLN A 44 -9.56 8.41 19.31
N LEU A 45 -9.21 7.40 20.08
CA LEU A 45 -9.05 6.01 19.64
C LEU A 45 -10.40 5.50 19.12
N THR A 46 -10.79 5.97 17.95
CA THR A 46 -11.99 5.52 17.27
C THR A 46 -11.59 4.30 16.44
N ASN A 47 -11.22 3.22 17.13
CA ASN A 47 -11.06 1.86 16.59
C ASN A 47 -10.48 1.75 15.16
N ALA A 48 -9.37 2.44 14.88
CA ALA A 48 -8.66 2.33 13.61
C ALA A 48 -7.28 1.73 13.86
N GLY A 49 -7.25 0.41 14.02
CA GLY A 49 -6.03 -0.37 14.21
C GLY A 49 -6.18 -1.33 15.38
N GLU A 50 -6.99 -2.38 15.19
CA GLU A 50 -6.84 -3.59 16.00
C GLU A 50 -5.35 -3.97 16.01
N ALA A 51 -4.80 -4.02 17.21
CA ALA A 51 -3.43 -4.41 17.48
C ALA A 51 -3.16 -5.76 16.82
N ASN A 52 -2.39 -5.74 15.74
CA ASN A 52 -1.80 -6.93 15.13
C ASN A 52 -0.54 -7.33 15.93
N ASP A 53 -0.67 -7.40 17.26
CA ASP A 53 0.38 -7.84 18.18
C ASP A 53 -0.09 -9.13 18.88
N ARG A 54 0.03 -10.23 18.13
CA ARG A 54 0.27 -11.57 18.70
C ARG A 54 1.30 -12.29 17.84
N LEU A 55 2.57 -12.01 18.13
CA LEU A 55 3.69 -12.93 17.92
C LEU A 55 4.32 -13.21 19.28
#